data_AF-A0A852E6T5-F1
#
_entry.id   AF-A0A852E6T5-F1
#
_cell.length_a   1.000
_cell.length_b   1.000
_cell.length_c   1.000
_cell.angle_alpha   90.00
_cell.angle_beta   90.00
_cell.angle_gamma   90.00
#
_symmetry.space_group_name_H-M   'P 1'
#
loop_
_entity.id
_entity.type
_entity.pdbx_description
1 polymer ?
#
loop_
_entity_poly.entity_id
_entity_poly.type
_entity_poly.pdbx_seq_one_letter_code
_entity_poly.pdbx_strand_id
1 'polypeptide(L)'
;KLTRILQDSLGGRTKTSIIATISPASVNLEETLSTLEYAHRAKNIMNKPEVNQKLTKKALIKEYTEEIERLKRDLAAAREKNGIYISVENYEALNGKLTVQEEQITEYIDKISVMEEEMKRVTELFRVSKNELEQCKTDLQIKEKELEETQKDLQETKVQLAEEEYVVSVLENTEQKLLGTASKVVTVL
;
A
#
# COMPACT_ATOMS: atom_id res chain seq x y z
N LYS A 1 12.63 41.49 -6.84
CA LYS A 1 12.53 41.89 -5.41
C LYS A 1 11.69 40.92 -4.56
N LEU A 2 10.79 40.08 -5.14
CA LEU A 2 9.99 39.10 -4.40
C LEU A 2 10.80 37.93 -3.80
N THR A 3 11.68 37.32 -4.58
CA THR A 3 12.53 36.19 -4.13
C THR A 3 13.45 36.54 -2.97
N ARG A 4 13.84 37.81 -2.85
CA ARG A 4 14.63 38.33 -1.73
C ARG A 4 13.83 38.40 -0.42
N ILE A 5 12.51 38.58 -0.51
CA ILE A 5 11.62 38.57 0.66
C ILE A 5 11.30 37.12 1.05
N LEU A 6 11.16 36.23 0.06
CA LEU A 6 10.86 34.81 0.26
C LEU A 6 12.08 33.93 0.55
N GLN A 7 13.27 34.53 0.70
CA GLN A 7 14.51 33.79 0.91
C GLN A 7 14.44 32.89 2.16
N ASP A 8 13.82 33.39 3.24
CA ASP A 8 13.61 32.62 4.47
C ASP A 8 12.52 31.54 4.35
N SER A 9 11.68 31.62 3.31
CA SER A 9 10.60 30.67 3.03
C SER A 9 11.00 29.54 2.08
N LEU A 10 12.05 29.74 1.28
CA LEU A 10 12.53 28.79 0.27
C LEU A 10 13.96 28.35 0.58
N GLY A 11 14.14 27.61 1.67
CA GLY A 11 15.43 27.10 2.17
C GLY A 11 15.90 27.75 3.48
N GLY A 12 15.00 28.40 4.23
CA GLY A 12 15.32 29.14 5.44
C GLY A 12 14.71 28.55 6.71
N ARG A 13 14.42 29.45 7.66
CA ARG A 13 14.03 29.12 9.05
C ARG A 13 12.52 29.07 9.29
N THR A 14 11.71 29.21 8.25
CA THR A 14 10.25 29.30 8.38
C THR A 14 9.57 28.00 7.99
N LYS A 15 8.36 27.78 8.52
CA LYS A 15 7.46 26.73 8.03
C LYS A 15 6.71 27.29 6.83
N THR A 16 6.99 26.73 5.65
CA THR A 16 6.42 27.21 4.39
C THR A 16 5.46 26.19 3.81
N SER A 17 4.30 26.65 3.35
CA SER A 17 3.35 25.88 2.55
C SER A 17 3.05 26.64 1.27
N ILE A 18 3.04 25.94 0.15
CA ILE A 18 2.76 26.51 -1.18
C ILE A 18 1.46 25.89 -1.67
N ILE A 19 0.51 26.73 -2.08
CA ILE A 19 -0.78 26.30 -2.64
C ILE A 19 -0.73 26.51 -4.14
N ALA A 20 -0.84 25.43 -4.89
CA ALA A 20 -0.93 25.46 -6.34
C ALA A 20 -2.40 25.48 -6.77
N THR A 21 -2.86 26.57 -7.36
CA THR A 21 -4.22 26.70 -7.89
C THR A 21 -4.24 26.38 -9.38
N ILE A 22 -5.03 25.38 -9.78
CA ILE A 22 -5.14 24.92 -11.17
C ILE A 22 -6.57 25.01 -11.68
N SER A 23 -6.73 25.11 -12.99
CA SER A 23 -8.03 25.10 -13.66
C SER A 23 -8.26 23.75 -14.32
N PRO A 24 -9.44 23.12 -14.16
CA PRO A 24 -9.73 21.82 -14.79
C PRO A 24 -10.07 21.92 -16.29
N ALA A 25 -10.10 23.13 -16.87
CA ALA A 25 -10.46 23.32 -18.26
C ALA A 25 -9.36 22.81 -19.20
N SER A 26 -9.75 22.10 -20.26
CA SER A 26 -8.82 21.53 -21.25
C SER A 26 -7.96 22.58 -21.95
N VAL A 27 -8.46 23.81 -22.09
CA VAL A 27 -7.72 24.95 -22.66
C VAL A 27 -6.52 25.38 -21.81
N ASN A 28 -6.51 25.04 -20.51
CA ASN A 28 -5.47 25.43 -19.56
C ASN A 28 -4.53 24.27 -19.21
N LEU A 29 -4.50 23.21 -20.02
CA LEU A 29 -3.74 22.00 -19.73
C LEU A 29 -2.22 22.28 -19.62
N GLU A 30 -1.68 23.11 -20.51
CA GLU A 30 -0.26 23.46 -20.54
C GLU A 30 0.18 24.28 -19.31
N GLU A 31 -0.62 25.28 -18.92
CA GLU A 31 -0.38 26.08 -17.71
C GLU A 31 -0.56 25.25 -16.43
N THR A 32 -1.51 24.32 -16.44
CA THR A 32 -1.73 23.38 -15.34
C THR A 32 -0.52 22.46 -15.16
N LEU A 33 0.04 21.94 -16.26
CA LEU A 33 1.25 21.13 -16.22
C LEU A 33 2.44 21.93 -15.66
N SER A 34 2.65 23.16 -16.16
CA SER A 34 3.71 24.05 -15.69
C SER A 34 3.59 24.37 -14.19
N THR A 35 2.37 24.59 -13.70
CA THR A 35 2.07 24.83 -12.28
C THR A 35 2.36 23.60 -11.43
N LEU A 36 1.96 22.41 -11.88
CA LEU A 36 2.21 21.14 -11.19
C LEU A 36 3.69 20.80 -11.14
N GLU A 37 4.44 21.04 -12.21
CA GLU A 37 5.89 20.85 -12.23
C GLU A 37 6.60 21.75 -11.21
N TYR A 38 6.20 23.04 -11.15
CA TYR A 38 6.74 23.95 -10.16
C TYR A 38 6.41 23.48 -8.73
N ALA A 39 5.16 23.09 -8.47
CA ALA A 39 4.73 22.55 -7.18
C ALA A 39 5.53 21.31 -6.78
N HIS A 40 5.78 20.41 -7.74
CA HIS A 40 6.59 19.21 -7.53
C HIS A 40 8.04 19.55 -7.15
N ARG A 41 8.67 20.51 -7.83
CA ARG A 41 10.02 20.98 -7.46
C ARG A 41 10.00 21.65 -6.08
N ALA A 42 9.02 22.49 -5.81
CA ALA A 42 8.91 23.24 -4.57
C ALA A 42 8.65 22.34 -3.34
N LYS A 43 7.95 21.20 -3.53
CA LYS A 43 7.78 20.17 -2.50
C LYS A 43 9.11 19.64 -1.95
N ASN A 44 10.16 19.62 -2.77
CA ASN A 44 11.47 19.08 -2.39
C ASN A 44 12.38 20.12 -1.70
N ILE A 45 11.91 21.36 -1.51
CA ILE A 45 12.67 22.39 -0.79
C ILE A 45 12.63 22.10 0.71
N MET A 46 13.78 21.77 1.29
CA MET A 46 13.90 21.53 2.72
C MET A 46 14.15 22.82 3.48
N ASN A 47 13.21 23.21 4.34
CA ASN A 47 13.40 24.26 5.34
C ASN A 47 13.84 23.66 6.67
N LYS A 48 14.57 24.44 7.48
CA LYS A 48 14.94 24.10 8.85
C LYS A 48 14.19 25.04 9.80
N PRO A 49 12.91 24.75 10.13
CA PRO A 49 12.12 25.66 10.94
C PRO A 49 12.73 25.79 12.34
N GLU A 50 13.10 27.02 12.71
CA GLU A 50 13.66 27.33 14.02
C GLU A 50 12.63 28.12 14.85
N VAL A 51 12.49 27.77 16.12
CA VAL A 51 11.68 28.58 17.04
C VAL A 51 12.46 29.86 17.30
N ASN A 52 11.91 31.01 16.88
CA ASN A 52 12.46 32.33 17.18
C ASN A 52 12.27 32.65 18.67
N GLN A 53 12.97 31.94 19.55
CA GLN A 53 13.06 32.29 20.95
C GLN A 53 13.86 33.57 21.07
N LYS A 54 13.16 34.68 21.26
CA LYS A 54 13.76 35.91 21.79
C LYS A 54 14.06 35.65 23.27
N LEU A 55 15.11 34.88 23.54
CA LEU A 55 15.69 34.78 24.87
C LEU A 55 16.16 36.18 25.24
N THR A 56 15.32 36.86 26.03
CA THR A 56 15.69 38.16 26.58
C THR A 56 16.89 37.90 27.49
N LYS A 57 17.88 38.80 27.53
CA LYS A 57 19.06 38.64 28.42
C LYS A 57 18.65 38.27 29.85
N LYS A 58 17.52 38.81 30.33
CA LYS A 58 16.90 38.49 31.63
C LYS A 58 16.47 37.01 31.77
N ALA A 59 15.88 36.42 30.74
CA ALA A 59 15.47 35.01 30.73
C ALA A 59 16.71 34.09 30.75
N LEU A 60 17.73 34.42 29.95
CA LEU A 60 18.98 33.66 29.90
C LEU A 60 19.74 33.72 31.24
N ILE A 61 19.81 34.90 31.86
CA ILE A 61 20.42 35.07 33.20
C ILE A 61 19.65 34.26 34.25
N LYS A 62 18.31 34.25 34.17
CA LYS A 62 17.47 33.48 35.09
C LYS A 62 17.73 31.99 34.94
N GLU A 63 17.76 31.48 33.72
CA GLU A 63 18.06 30.07 33.40
C GLU A 63 19.46 29.67 33.88
N TYR A 64 20.48 30.49 33.63
CA TYR A 64 21.83 30.24 34.16
C TYR A 64 21.88 30.29 35.69
N THR A 65 21.12 31.17 36.33
CA THR A 65 21.07 31.21 37.80
C THR A 65 20.41 29.96 38.36
N GLU A 66 19.29 29.52 37.77
CA GLU A 66 18.60 28.28 38.14
C GLU A 66 19.50 27.05 37.94
N GLU A 67 20.27 27.02 36.85
CA GLU A 67 21.22 25.95 36.54
C GLU A 67 22.40 25.91 37.52
N ILE A 68 22.97 27.07 37.85
CA ILE A 68 24.05 27.19 38.86
C ILE A 68 23.55 26.70 40.21
N GLU A 69 22.33 27.07 40.62
CA GLU A 69 21.76 26.61 41.89
C GLU A 69 21.40 25.12 41.86
N ARG A 70 21.01 24.54 40.72
CA ARG A 70 20.88 23.08 40.58
C ARG A 70 22.23 22.38 40.73
N LEU A 71 23.25 22.81 39.98
CA LEU A 71 24.58 22.21 40.03
C LEU A 71 25.24 22.35 41.42
N LYS A 72 25.03 23.46 42.13
CA LYS A 72 25.49 23.62 43.52
C LYS A 72 24.81 22.62 44.45
N ARG A 73 23.50 22.38 44.30
CA ARG A 73 22.76 21.38 45.06
C ARG A 73 23.27 19.97 44.75
N ASP A 74 23.46 19.65 43.48
CA ASP A 74 23.99 18.35 43.05
C ASP A 74 25.40 18.11 43.59
N LEU A 75 26.25 19.13 43.59
CA LEU A 75 27.62 19.07 44.10
C LEU A 75 27.68 19.00 45.63
N ALA A 76 26.75 19.65 46.34
CA ALA A 76 26.60 19.49 47.78
C ALA A 76 26.17 18.05 48.13
N ALA A 77 25.16 17.52 47.42
CA ALA A 77 24.67 16.16 47.58
C ALA A 77 25.75 15.10 47.26
N ALA A 78 26.61 15.34 46.27
CA ALA A 78 27.72 14.45 45.94
C ALA A 78 28.87 14.48 46.98
N ARG A 79 29.05 15.60 47.69
CA ARG A 79 30.09 15.76 48.72
C ARG A 79 29.67 15.15 50.07
N GLU A 80 28.39 15.23 50.42
CA GLU A 80 27.81 14.51 51.55
C GLU A 80 27.50 13.06 51.16
N LYS A 81 28.53 12.21 51.11
CA LYS A 81 28.38 10.76 50.99
C LYS A 81 27.53 10.20 52.15
N ASN A 82 26.19 10.17 52.02
CA ASN A 82 25.23 9.17 52.55
C ASN A 82 23.78 9.68 52.64
N GLY A 83 23.26 10.37 51.64
CA GLY A 83 21.81 10.59 51.57
C GLY A 83 21.42 11.40 50.36
N ILE A 84 20.64 10.81 49.46
CA ILE A 84 19.97 11.56 48.39
C ILE A 84 18.91 12.42 49.09
N TYR A 85 19.25 13.67 49.45
CA TYR A 85 18.26 14.63 49.92
C TYR A 85 17.54 15.22 48.69
N ILE A 86 16.54 14.49 48.22
CA ILE A 86 15.54 15.01 47.30
C ILE A 86 14.54 15.80 48.15
N SER A 87 14.30 17.07 47.79
CA SER A 87 13.23 17.86 48.42
C SER A 87 11.89 17.14 48.27
N VAL A 88 11.01 17.24 49.27
CA VAL A 88 9.70 16.54 49.27
C VAL A 88 8.92 16.78 47.98
N GLU A 89 8.92 18.02 47.48
CA GLU A 89 8.31 18.38 46.19
C GLU A 89 8.91 17.61 44.99
N ASN A 90 10.23 17.41 44.96
CA ASN A 90 10.89 16.67 43.90
C ASN A 90 10.65 15.15 44.03
N TYR A 91 10.48 14.64 45.25
CA TYR A 91 10.15 13.23 45.49
C TYR A 91 8.71 12.91 45.05
N GLU A 92 7.77 13.79 45.40
CA GLU A 92 6.37 13.69 44.95
C GLU A 92 6.25 13.81 43.43
N ALA A 93 6.97 14.76 42.82
CA ALA A 93 7.00 14.91 41.36
C ALA A 93 7.62 13.69 40.66
N LEU A 94 8.65 13.07 41.25
CA LEU A 94 9.27 11.86 40.71
C LEU A 94 8.35 10.65 40.82
N ASN A 95 7.70 10.45 41.97
CA ASN A 95 6.71 9.39 42.14
C ASN A 95 5.52 9.57 41.20
N GLY A 96 5.02 10.79 41.02
CA GLY A 96 3.95 11.06 40.06
C GLY A 96 4.35 10.78 38.61
N LYS A 97 5.62 11.02 38.23
CA LYS A 97 6.13 10.61 36.92
C LYS A 97 6.24 9.09 36.80
N LEU A 98 6.68 8.42 37.85
CA LEU A 98 6.81 6.97 37.87
C LEU A 98 5.45 6.28 37.68
N THR A 99 4.42 6.74 38.41
CA THR A 99 3.06 6.17 38.27
C THR A 99 2.51 6.37 36.86
N VAL A 100 2.69 7.55 36.26
CA VAL A 100 2.27 7.80 34.88
C VAL A 100 3.02 6.90 33.89
N GLN A 101 4.32 6.68 34.11
CA GLN A 101 5.10 5.77 33.28
C GLN A 101 4.66 4.31 33.44
N GLU A 102 4.34 3.86 34.66
CA GLU A 102 3.81 2.51 34.92
C GLU A 102 2.45 2.29 34.25
N GLU A 103 1.56 3.29 34.30
CA GLU A 103 0.27 3.28 33.58
C GLU A 103 0.49 3.18 32.06
N GLN A 104 1.40 4.00 31.51
CA GLN A 104 1.75 3.95 30.07
C GLN A 104 2.34 2.61 29.65
N ILE A 105 3.21 2.01 30.46
CA ILE A 105 3.79 0.69 30.20
C ILE A 105 2.67 -0.35 30.14
N THR A 106 1.73 -0.31 31.07
CA THR A 106 0.58 -1.23 31.09
C THR A 106 -0.28 -1.08 29.83
N GLU A 107 -0.60 0.16 29.44
CA GLU A 107 -1.36 0.45 28.21
C GLU A 107 -0.63 -0.07 26.95
N TYR A 108 0.69 0.13 26.87
CA TYR A 108 1.47 -0.38 25.74
C TYR A 108 1.53 -1.91 25.70
N ILE A 109 1.60 -2.57 26.85
CA ILE A 109 1.58 -4.04 26.94
C ILE A 109 0.25 -4.58 26.40
N ASP A 110 -0.89 -3.99 26.83
CA ASP A 110 -2.21 -4.39 26.36
C ASP A 110 -2.35 -4.17 24.86
N LYS A 111 -1.87 -3.04 24.35
CA LYS A 111 -1.88 -2.73 22.92
C LYS A 111 -1.04 -3.70 22.10
N ILE A 112 0.15 -4.06 22.59
CA ILE A 112 1.01 -5.06 21.95
C ILE A 112 0.29 -6.42 21.92
N SER A 113 -0.35 -6.82 23.02
CA SER A 113 -1.09 -8.09 23.07
C SER A 113 -2.20 -8.17 22.03
N VAL A 114 -3.00 -7.11 21.88
CA VAL A 114 -4.05 -7.04 20.86
C VAL A 114 -3.46 -7.09 19.44
N MET A 115 -2.41 -6.30 19.18
CA MET A 115 -1.76 -6.27 17.87
C MET A 115 -1.13 -7.62 17.49
N GLU A 116 -0.54 -8.34 18.45
CA GLU A 116 0.01 -9.68 18.23
C GLU A 116 -1.07 -10.69 17.85
N GLU A 117 -2.26 -10.59 18.45
CA GLU A 117 -3.38 -11.45 18.11
C GLU A 117 -3.93 -11.16 16.70
N GLU A 118 -4.07 -9.88 16.36
CA GLU A 118 -4.47 -9.45 15.01
C GLU A 118 -3.45 -9.90 13.95
N MET A 119 -2.16 -9.76 14.24
CA MET A 119 -1.09 -10.18 13.34
C MET A 119 -1.13 -11.70 13.09
N LYS A 120 -1.39 -12.51 14.12
CA LYS A 120 -1.59 -13.96 13.98
C LYS A 120 -2.81 -14.26 13.10
N ARG A 121 -3.94 -13.57 13.33
CA ARG A 121 -5.17 -13.74 12.53
C ARG A 121 -4.94 -13.42 11.06
N VAL A 122 -4.29 -12.29 10.76
CA VAL A 122 -3.97 -11.88 9.38
C VAL A 122 -3.01 -12.86 8.72
N THR A 123 -1.99 -13.33 9.44
CA THR A 123 -1.03 -14.31 8.92
C THR A 123 -1.71 -15.62 8.54
N GLU A 124 -2.65 -16.09 9.35
CA GLU A 124 -3.39 -17.32 9.07
C GLU A 124 -4.34 -17.16 7.86
N LEU A 125 -5.05 -16.03 7.76
CA LEU A 125 -5.87 -15.72 6.58
C LEU A 125 -5.03 -15.69 5.30
N PHE A 126 -3.85 -15.06 5.35
CA PHE A 126 -2.96 -14.99 4.21
C PHE A 126 -2.43 -16.37 3.80
N ARG A 127 -2.17 -17.25 4.78
CA ARG A 127 -1.76 -18.64 4.55
C ARG A 127 -2.86 -19.43 3.84
N VAL A 128 -4.11 -19.33 4.30
CA VAL A 128 -5.26 -20.00 3.68
C VAL A 128 -5.49 -19.50 2.26
N SER A 129 -5.57 -18.17 2.08
CA SER A 129 -5.79 -17.56 0.76
C SER A 129 -4.68 -17.93 -0.24
N LYS A 130 -3.42 -18.00 0.21
CA LYS A 130 -2.30 -18.45 -0.63
C LYS A 130 -2.47 -19.91 -1.07
N ASN A 131 -2.90 -20.80 -0.17
CA ASN A 131 -3.12 -22.20 -0.52
C ASN A 131 -4.29 -22.36 -1.50
N GLU A 132 -5.39 -21.64 -1.30
CA GLU A 132 -6.54 -21.63 -2.22
C GLU A 132 -6.14 -21.12 -3.60
N LEU A 133 -5.30 -20.09 -3.67
CA LEU A 133 -4.80 -19.55 -4.94
C LEU A 133 -3.93 -20.57 -5.69
N GLU A 134 -3.02 -21.26 -5.00
CA GLU A 134 -2.21 -22.31 -5.62
C GLU A 134 -3.07 -23.48 -6.12
N GLN A 135 -4.07 -23.89 -5.34
CA GLN A 135 -5.00 -24.94 -5.75
C GLN A 135 -5.85 -24.54 -6.96
N CYS A 136 -6.40 -23.32 -6.95
CA CYS A 136 -7.14 -22.79 -8.09
C CYS A 136 -6.27 -22.72 -9.36
N LYS A 137 -4.98 -22.39 -9.21
CA LYS A 137 -4.03 -22.36 -10.31
C LYS A 137 -3.74 -23.75 -10.87
N THR A 138 -3.60 -24.77 -10.03
CA THR A 138 -3.45 -26.16 -10.50
C THR A 138 -4.71 -26.66 -11.21
N ASP A 139 -5.88 -26.34 -10.67
CA ASP A 139 -7.16 -26.73 -11.26
C ASP A 139 -7.36 -26.07 -12.64
N LEU A 140 -6.99 -24.78 -12.75
CA LEU A 140 -7.04 -24.06 -14.02
C LEU A 140 -6.14 -24.73 -15.07
N GLN A 141 -4.91 -25.11 -14.71
CA GLN A 141 -4.00 -25.79 -15.63
C GLN A 141 -4.52 -27.16 -16.09
N ILE A 142 -5.19 -27.90 -15.21
CA ILE A 142 -5.83 -29.18 -15.57
C ILE A 142 -6.98 -28.92 -16.55
N LYS A 143 -7.84 -27.95 -16.25
CA LYS A 143 -8.98 -27.60 -17.10
C LYS A 143 -8.57 -27.08 -18.47
N GLU A 144 -7.48 -26.33 -18.56
CA GLU A 144 -6.91 -25.88 -19.83
C GLU A 144 -6.49 -27.07 -20.71
N LYS A 145 -5.85 -28.09 -20.12
CA LYS A 145 -5.47 -29.31 -20.85
C LYS A 145 -6.67 -30.13 -21.30
N GLU A 146 -7.63 -30.36 -20.40
CA GLU A 146 -8.87 -31.08 -20.74
C GLU A 146 -9.64 -30.37 -21.88
N LEU A 147 -9.65 -29.04 -21.86
CA LEU A 147 -10.27 -28.24 -22.92
C LEU A 147 -9.55 -28.40 -24.26
N GLU A 148 -8.22 -28.41 -24.26
CA GLU A 148 -7.39 -28.61 -25.45
C GLU A 148 -7.62 -30.01 -26.07
N GLU A 149 -7.66 -31.05 -25.23
CA GLU A 149 -7.98 -32.42 -25.65
C GLU A 149 -9.39 -32.51 -26.24
N THR A 150 -10.39 -31.97 -25.54
CA THR A 150 -11.79 -31.97 -26.01
C THR A 150 -11.95 -31.20 -27.33
N GLN A 151 -11.22 -30.10 -27.51
CA GLN A 151 -11.21 -29.34 -28.77
C GLN A 151 -10.63 -30.16 -29.92
N LYS A 152 -9.57 -30.92 -29.66
CA LYS A 152 -8.96 -31.81 -30.66
C LYS A 152 -9.91 -32.94 -31.05
N ASP A 153 -10.51 -33.62 -30.07
CA ASP A 153 -11.47 -34.70 -30.31
C ASP A 153 -12.69 -34.19 -31.10
N LEU A 154 -13.17 -32.98 -30.78
CA LEU A 154 -14.26 -32.33 -31.51
C LEU A 154 -13.88 -32.05 -32.97
N GLN A 155 -12.65 -31.64 -33.24
CA GLN A 155 -12.17 -31.45 -34.62
C GLN A 155 -12.10 -32.78 -35.38
N GLU A 156 -11.55 -33.83 -34.77
CA GLU A 156 -11.47 -35.16 -35.39
C GLU A 156 -12.87 -35.72 -35.70
N THR A 157 -13.80 -35.62 -34.75
CA THR A 157 -15.18 -36.09 -34.92
C THR A 157 -15.91 -35.32 -36.03
N LYS A 158 -15.67 -34.00 -36.16
CA LYS A 158 -16.23 -33.20 -37.26
C LYS A 158 -15.73 -33.63 -38.63
N VAL A 159 -14.45 -34.00 -38.74
CA VAL A 159 -13.88 -34.51 -39.99
C VAL A 159 -14.51 -35.85 -40.36
N GLN A 160 -14.61 -36.78 -39.40
CA GLN A 160 -15.25 -38.09 -39.60
C GLN A 160 -16.72 -37.95 -40.02
N LEU A 161 -17.47 -37.04 -39.38
CA LEU A 161 -18.86 -36.79 -39.73
C LEU A 161 -18.99 -36.29 -41.17
N ALA A 162 -18.11 -35.37 -41.61
CA ALA A 162 -18.12 -34.87 -42.99
C ALA A 162 -17.78 -35.98 -44.01
N GLU A 163 -16.90 -36.91 -43.67
CA GLU A 163 -16.58 -38.08 -44.48
C GLU A 163 -17.80 -39.02 -44.60
N GLU A 164 -18.48 -39.33 -43.48
CA GLU A 164 -19.71 -40.14 -43.49
C GLU A 164 -20.83 -39.47 -44.30
N GLU A 165 -21.08 -38.17 -44.09
CA GLU A 165 -22.07 -37.39 -44.86
C GLU A 165 -21.79 -37.47 -46.37
N TYR A 166 -20.52 -37.38 -46.77
CA TYR A 166 -20.13 -37.53 -48.17
C TYR A 166 -20.43 -38.94 -48.69
N VAL A 167 -20.05 -40.00 -47.96
CA VAL A 167 -20.31 -41.39 -48.35
C VAL A 167 -21.81 -41.66 -48.48
N VAL A 168 -22.62 -41.19 -47.52
CA VAL A 168 -24.09 -41.31 -47.56
C VAL A 168 -24.64 -40.63 -48.82
N SER A 169 -24.19 -39.42 -49.14
CA SER A 169 -24.66 -38.69 -50.33
C SER A 169 -24.32 -39.41 -51.66
N VAL A 170 -23.17 -40.10 -51.71
CA VAL A 170 -22.76 -40.88 -52.89
C VAL A 170 -23.60 -42.14 -53.01
N LEU A 171 -23.86 -42.83 -51.89
CA LEU A 171 -24.71 -44.01 -51.83
C LEU A 171 -26.15 -43.71 -52.29
N GLU A 172 -26.76 -42.64 -51.77
CA GLU A 172 -28.08 -42.17 -52.19
C GLU A 172 -28.14 -41.92 -53.71
N ASN A 173 -27.13 -41.24 -54.26
CA ASN A 173 -27.02 -41.00 -55.70
C ASN A 173 -26.91 -42.30 -56.51
N THR A 174 -26.11 -43.28 -56.04
CA THR A 174 -25.99 -44.58 -56.72
C THR A 174 -27.28 -45.38 -56.65
N GLU A 175 -27.98 -45.35 -55.53
CA GLU A 175 -29.26 -46.03 -55.34
C GLU A 175 -30.34 -45.44 -56.27
N GLN A 176 -30.43 -44.11 -56.37
CA GLN A 176 -31.34 -43.44 -57.31
C GLN A 176 -31.05 -43.82 -58.77
N LYS A 177 -29.76 -43.89 -59.16
CA LYS A 177 -29.37 -44.35 -60.50
C LYS A 177 -29.77 -45.79 -60.76
N LEU A 178 -29.53 -46.70 -59.81
CA LEU A 178 -29.91 -48.11 -59.92
C LEU A 178 -31.43 -48.27 -60.06
N LEU A 179 -32.21 -47.60 -59.20
CA LEU A 179 -33.68 -47.55 -59.28
C LEU A 179 -34.16 -47.05 -60.64
N GLY A 180 -33.61 -45.93 -61.13
CA GLY A 180 -33.96 -45.39 -62.44
C GLY A 180 -33.63 -46.34 -63.60
N THR A 181 -32.55 -47.12 -63.47
CA THR A 181 -32.18 -48.13 -64.48
C THR A 181 -33.12 -49.34 -64.42
N ALA A 182 -33.44 -49.82 -63.21
CA ALA A 182 -34.40 -50.90 -62.99
C ALA A 182 -35.79 -50.54 -63.55
N SER A 183 -36.28 -49.31 -63.31
CA SER A 183 -37.54 -48.84 -63.89
C SER A 183 -37.52 -48.84 -65.41
N LYS A 184 -36.41 -48.45 -66.06
CA LYS A 184 -36.28 -48.52 -67.53
C LYS A 184 -36.35 -49.95 -68.05
N VAL A 185 -35.70 -50.90 -67.38
CA VAL A 185 -35.74 -52.33 -67.78
C VAL A 185 -37.15 -52.90 -67.63
N VAL A 186 -37.86 -52.55 -66.54
CA VAL A 186 -39.25 -52.97 -66.32
C VAL A 186 -40.23 -52.37 -67.34
N THR A 187 -39.92 -51.20 -67.90
CA THR A 187 -40.79 -50.54 -68.90
C THR A 187 -40.58 -51.08 -70.33
N VAL A 188 -39.50 -51.82 -70.57
CA VAL A 188 -39.12 -52.34 -71.90
C VAL A 188 -39.52 -53.82 -72.10
N LEU A 189 -39.98 -54.49 -71.03
CA LEU A 189 -40.60 -55.82 -71.05
C LEU A 189 -42.13 -55.69 -71.10
#